data_AF-A0A4Z0RBW9-F1
#
_entry.id   AF-A0A4Z0RBW9-F1
#
_cell.length_a   1.000
_cell.length_b   1.000
_cell.length_c   1.000
_cell.angle_alpha   90.00
_cell.angle_beta   90.00
_cell.angle_gamma   90.00
#
_symmetry.space_group_name_H-M   'P 1'
#
loop_
_entity.id
_entity.type
_entity.pdbx_description
1 polymer ?
#
loop_
_entity_poly.entity_id
_entity_poly.type
_entity_poly.pdbx_seq_one_letter_code
_entity_poly.pdbx_strand_id
1 'polypeptide(L)'
;MGINFAEEMQIPTFKEKPKAEYCYFMGCKSRFDEAAHRSAIGFMSILNYLGVNFAVIEEEWCCGEKSRKMGDETLFKMLAIRNIRCFENAGIKKIITTCPICLKILKNDYHRLGGDFEVIAQADFLDDLIHNEKLQMIKTNNSDLGLCHSQVFC
;
A
#
# COMPACT_ATOMS: atom_id res chain seq x y z
N MET A 1 -14.28 -12.94 -9.48
CA MET A 1 -13.95 -11.80 -10.36
C MET A 1 -13.38 -10.73 -9.45
N GLY A 2 -12.06 -10.54 -9.46
CA GLY A 2 -11.38 -9.71 -8.47
C GLY A 2 -11.57 -8.23 -8.76
N ILE A 3 -11.68 -7.43 -7.70
CA ILE A 3 -11.80 -5.98 -7.75
C ILE A 3 -10.59 -5.38 -8.50
N ASN A 4 -10.85 -4.58 -9.54
CA ASN A 4 -9.83 -3.79 -10.22
C ASN A 4 -9.74 -2.40 -9.59
N PHE A 5 -8.87 -2.26 -8.59
CA PHE A 5 -8.71 -1.03 -7.82
C PHE A 5 -8.24 0.17 -8.64
N ALA A 6 -7.47 -0.06 -9.71
CA ALA A 6 -7.00 1.02 -10.57
C ALA A 6 -8.17 1.71 -11.27
N GLU A 7 -9.14 0.92 -11.74
CA GLU A 7 -10.35 1.40 -12.42
C GLU A 7 -11.33 2.07 -11.44
N GLU A 8 -11.55 1.49 -10.25
CA GLU A 8 -12.53 2.00 -9.29
C GLU A 8 -12.12 3.34 -8.66
N MET A 9 -10.81 3.58 -8.50
CA MET A 9 -10.29 4.74 -7.75
C MET A 9 -9.49 5.73 -8.62
N GLN A 10 -9.39 5.48 -9.93
CA GLN A 10 -8.56 6.27 -10.86
C GLN A 10 -7.10 6.42 -10.38
N ILE A 11 -6.58 5.37 -9.75
CA ILE A 11 -5.20 5.36 -9.23
C ILE A 11 -4.28 4.98 -10.38
N PRO A 12 -3.22 5.76 -10.67
CA PRO A 12 -2.33 5.47 -11.78
C PRO A 12 -1.60 4.15 -11.57
N THR A 13 -1.55 3.35 -12.62
CA THR A 13 -0.71 2.15 -12.69
C THR A 13 0.72 2.51 -13.09
N PHE A 14 1.69 1.61 -12.86
CA PHE A 14 3.04 1.81 -13.41
C PHE A 14 3.10 1.83 -14.94
N LYS A 15 2.08 1.31 -15.64
CA LYS A 15 1.97 1.46 -17.10
C LYS A 15 1.70 2.91 -17.51
N GLU A 16 0.84 3.59 -16.76
CA GLU A 16 0.47 4.99 -17.00
C GLU A 16 1.50 5.96 -16.42
N LYS A 17 2.13 5.58 -15.30
CA LYS A 17 3.07 6.41 -14.55
C LYS A 17 4.36 5.64 -14.24
N PRO A 18 5.19 5.32 -15.24
CA PRO A 18 6.41 4.53 -15.06
C PRO A 18 7.50 5.21 -14.22
N LYS A 19 7.38 6.53 -13.99
CA LYS A 19 8.29 7.33 -13.15
C LYS A 19 7.74 7.60 -11.75
N ALA A 20 6.77 6.80 -11.28
CA ALA A 20 6.31 6.90 -9.90
C ALA A 20 7.45 6.60 -8.92
N GLU A 21 7.54 7.36 -7.84
CA GLU A 21 8.60 7.18 -6.83
C GLU A 21 8.30 5.97 -5.95
N TYR A 22 7.03 5.77 -5.60
CA TYR A 22 6.57 4.70 -4.72
C TYR A 22 5.65 3.73 -5.44
N CYS A 23 5.87 2.45 -5.22
CA CYS A 23 4.89 1.42 -5.53
C CYS A 23 4.03 1.15 -4.31
N TYR A 24 2.71 1.26 -4.44
CA TYR A 24 1.81 0.79 -3.39
C TYR A 24 1.44 -0.68 -3.63
N PHE A 25 1.93 -1.56 -2.76
CA PHE A 25 1.65 -3.00 -2.79
C PHE A 25 0.46 -3.31 -1.86
N MET A 26 -0.70 -3.58 -2.47
CA MET A 26 -1.95 -3.83 -1.76
C MET A 26 -1.96 -5.23 -1.14
N GLY A 27 -1.39 -6.19 -1.86
CA GLY A 27 -1.35 -7.58 -1.48
C GLY A 27 -2.72 -8.26 -1.60
N CYS A 28 -2.76 -9.56 -1.33
CA CYS A 28 -3.99 -10.33 -1.56
C CYS A 28 -5.08 -10.06 -0.52
N LYS A 29 -4.73 -9.63 0.71
CA LYS A 29 -5.71 -9.53 1.81
C LYS A 29 -6.78 -8.46 1.52
N SER A 30 -6.40 -7.32 0.94
CA SER A 30 -7.33 -6.26 0.55
C SER A 30 -8.36 -6.68 -0.50
N ARG A 31 -8.15 -7.80 -1.20
CA ARG A 31 -9.11 -8.37 -2.16
C ARG A 31 -10.16 -9.29 -1.51
N PHE A 32 -9.88 -9.81 -0.31
CA PHE A 32 -10.72 -10.83 0.33
C PHE A 32 -11.28 -10.40 1.69
N ASP A 33 -10.72 -9.36 2.30
CA ASP A 33 -11.08 -8.87 3.63
C ASP A 33 -11.51 -7.40 3.53
N GLU A 34 -12.75 -7.11 3.91
CA GLU A 34 -13.35 -5.77 3.76
C GLU A 34 -12.64 -4.70 4.59
N ALA A 35 -12.15 -5.05 5.78
CA ALA A 35 -11.42 -4.11 6.62
C ALA A 35 -10.07 -3.75 5.98
N ALA A 36 -9.34 -4.73 5.46
CA ALA A 36 -8.11 -4.52 4.71
C ALA A 36 -8.35 -3.75 3.40
N HIS A 37 -9.47 -4.03 2.72
CA HIS A 37 -9.91 -3.31 1.53
C HIS A 37 -10.11 -1.82 1.82
N ARG A 38 -10.92 -1.50 2.83
CA ARG A 38 -11.17 -0.12 3.28
C ARG A 38 -9.89 0.59 3.72
N SER A 39 -9.00 -0.12 4.42
CA SER A 39 -7.71 0.43 4.84
C SER A 39 -6.82 0.75 3.64
N ALA A 40 -6.77 -0.11 2.62
CA ALA A 40 -5.99 0.14 1.42
C ALA A 40 -6.51 1.34 0.63
N ILE A 41 -7.84 1.42 0.44
CA ILE A 41 -8.49 2.56 -0.21
C ILE A 41 -8.24 3.86 0.55
N GLY A 42 -8.50 3.87 1.86
CA GLY A 42 -8.31 5.07 2.68
C GLY A 42 -6.86 5.58 2.62
N PHE A 43 -5.90 4.67 2.63
CA PHE A 43 -4.49 5.03 2.49
C PHE A 43 -4.17 5.61 1.10
N MET A 44 -4.63 4.98 0.01
CA MET A 44 -4.46 5.53 -1.34
C MET A 44 -5.10 6.91 -1.50
N SER A 45 -6.29 7.13 -0.94
CA SER A 45 -6.95 8.45 -0.94
C SER A 45 -6.12 9.51 -0.22
N ILE A 46 -5.50 9.16 0.92
CA ILE A 46 -4.58 10.06 1.64
C ILE A 46 -3.36 10.38 0.76
N LEU A 47 -2.73 9.37 0.14
CA LEU A 47 -1.58 9.58 -0.73
C LEU A 47 -1.92 10.49 -1.91
N ASN A 48 -3.09 10.29 -2.52
CA ASN A 48 -3.56 11.10 -3.65
C ASN A 48 -3.83 12.56 -3.22
N TYR A 49 -4.51 12.75 -2.09
CA TYR A 49 -4.77 14.07 -1.51
C TYR A 49 -3.49 14.83 -1.20
N LEU A 50 -2.47 14.13 -0.68
CA LEU A 50 -1.14 14.70 -0.39
C LEU A 50 -0.25 14.90 -1.63
N GLY A 51 -0.72 14.51 -2.82
CA GLY A 51 0.05 14.61 -4.06
C GLY A 51 1.31 13.74 -4.06
N VAL A 52 1.33 12.63 -3.31
CA VAL A 52 2.46 11.71 -3.28
C VAL A 52 2.65 11.09 -4.66
N ASN A 53 3.90 10.99 -5.12
CA ASN A 53 4.23 10.38 -6.39
C ASN A 53 4.20 8.84 -6.30
N PHE A 54 3.01 8.23 -6.25
CA PHE A 54 2.85 6.78 -6.20
C PHE A 54 2.10 6.22 -7.42
N ALA A 55 2.22 4.90 -7.61
CA ALA A 55 1.46 4.10 -8.55
C ALA A 55 1.27 2.67 -8.02
N VAL A 56 0.34 1.91 -8.63
CA VAL A 56 0.08 0.49 -8.33
C VAL A 56 0.48 -0.43 -9.48
N ILE A 57 0.65 -1.72 -9.19
CA ILE A 57 0.88 -2.74 -10.21
C ILE A 57 -0.36 -3.62 -10.33
N GLU A 58 -0.86 -3.82 -11.56
CA GLU A 58 -2.01 -4.69 -11.81
C GLU A 58 -1.64 -6.17 -11.69
N GLU A 59 -0.44 -6.52 -12.17
CA GLU A 59 0.11 -7.88 -12.19
C GLU A 59 0.69 -8.36 -10.86
N GLU A 60 0.49 -7.64 -9.74
CA GLU A 60 0.97 -8.10 -8.44
C GLU A 60 0.31 -9.41 -7.99
N TRP A 61 1.12 -10.32 -7.46
CA TRP A 61 0.67 -11.59 -6.88
C TRP A 61 0.73 -11.54 -5.37
N CYS A 62 0.01 -12.45 -4.71
CA CYS A 62 0.15 -12.69 -3.27
C CYS A 62 1.63 -12.78 -2.87
N CYS A 63 1.98 -12.20 -1.72
CA CYS A 63 3.34 -12.28 -1.17
C CYS A 63 3.79 -13.72 -0.84
N GLY A 64 2.87 -14.70 -0.86
CA GLY A 64 3.16 -16.12 -0.72
C GLY A 64 3.20 -16.62 0.73
N GLU A 65 2.92 -15.76 1.71
CA GLU A 65 2.97 -16.14 3.13
C GLU A 65 2.08 -17.33 3.48
N LYS A 66 0.84 -17.36 2.97
CA LYS A 66 -0.10 -18.46 3.24
C LYS A 66 0.43 -19.79 2.70
N SER A 67 0.94 -19.80 1.46
CA SER A 67 1.53 -20.99 0.84
C SER A 67 2.68 -21.51 1.68
N ARG A 68 3.56 -20.62 2.12
CA ARG A 68 4.69 -20.97 2.98
C ARG A 68 4.25 -21.56 4.32
N LYS A 69 3.26 -20.95 4.98
CA LYS A 69 2.69 -21.47 6.23
C LYS A 69 2.05 -22.84 6.09
N MET A 70 1.53 -23.17 4.90
CA MET A 70 0.99 -24.49 4.57
C MET A 70 2.09 -25.51 4.24
N GLY A 71 3.37 -25.12 4.29
CA GLY A 71 4.52 -25.96 3.96
C GLY A 71 4.87 -25.99 2.47
N ASP A 72 4.17 -25.22 1.63
CA ASP A 72 4.44 -25.13 0.20
C ASP A 72 5.49 -24.05 -0.11
N GLU A 73 6.74 -24.39 0.19
CA GLU A 73 7.92 -23.54 -0.08
C GLU A 73 8.16 -23.35 -1.59
N THR A 74 7.76 -24.31 -2.43
CA THR A 74 7.92 -24.21 -3.88
C THR A 74 7.00 -23.13 -4.45
N LEU A 75 5.73 -23.14 -4.06
CA LEU A 75 4.77 -22.11 -4.44
C LEU A 75 5.17 -20.75 -3.88
N PHE A 76 5.63 -20.69 -2.62
CA PHE A 76 6.15 -19.45 -2.04
C PHE A 76 7.27 -18.85 -2.91
N LYS A 77 8.30 -19.62 -3.24
CA LYS A 77 9.41 -19.14 -4.08
C LYS A 77 8.96 -18.73 -5.47
N MET A 78 8.05 -19.48 -6.10
CA MET A 78 7.51 -19.12 -7.40
C MET A 78 6.78 -17.77 -7.37
N LEU A 79 5.92 -17.55 -6.37
CA LEU A 79 5.21 -16.27 -6.18
C LEU A 79 6.18 -15.12 -5.90
N ALA A 80 7.17 -15.36 -5.03
CA ALA A 80 8.17 -14.37 -4.69
C ALA A 80 9.01 -13.95 -5.91
N ILE A 81 9.59 -14.92 -6.65
CA ILE A 81 10.40 -14.66 -7.85
C ILE A 81 9.57 -13.93 -8.91
N ARG A 82 8.30 -14.29 -9.08
CA ARG A 82 7.41 -13.61 -10.03
C ARG A 82 7.21 -12.13 -9.67
N ASN A 83 6.94 -11.85 -8.38
CA ASN A 83 6.79 -10.48 -7.90
C ASN A 83 8.10 -9.69 -8.00
N ILE A 84 9.24 -10.29 -7.60
CA ILE A 84 10.56 -9.66 -7.72
C ILE A 84 10.83 -9.23 -9.17
N ARG A 85 10.66 -10.14 -10.13
CA ARG A 85 10.82 -9.83 -11.56
C ARG A 85 9.87 -8.75 -12.03
N CYS A 86 8.63 -8.77 -11.55
CA CYS A 86 7.65 -7.74 -11.88
C CYS A 86 8.11 -6.36 -11.39
N PHE A 87 8.60 -6.27 -10.16
CA PHE A 87 9.11 -5.04 -9.58
C PHE A 87 10.37 -4.54 -10.31
N GLU A 88 11.31 -5.44 -10.60
CA GLU A 88 12.54 -5.11 -11.34
C GLU A 88 12.25 -4.62 -12.76
N ASN A 89 11.36 -5.31 -13.49
CA ASN A 89 10.97 -4.91 -14.84
C ASN A 89 10.24 -3.55 -14.86
N ALA A 90 9.51 -3.22 -13.79
CA ALA A 90 8.86 -1.93 -13.62
C ALA A 90 9.81 -0.84 -13.06
N GLY A 91 11.08 -1.17 -12.76
CA GLY A 91 12.05 -0.23 -12.21
C GLY A 91 11.75 0.22 -10.78
N ILE A 92 10.97 -0.56 -10.03
CA ILE A 92 10.47 -0.22 -8.70
C ILE A 92 11.59 -0.38 -7.69
N LYS A 93 11.78 0.66 -6.86
CA LYS A 93 12.79 0.68 -5.79
C LYS A 93 12.18 0.80 -4.40
N LYS A 94 11.10 1.58 -4.27
CA LYS A 94 10.41 1.83 -3.00
C LYS A 94 9.01 1.23 -3.05
N ILE A 95 8.67 0.45 -2.03
CA ILE A 95 7.38 -0.22 -1.91
C ILE A 95 6.74 0.18 -0.58
N ILE A 96 5.51 0.69 -0.65
CA ILE A 96 4.69 0.98 0.54
C ILE A 96 3.62 -0.11 0.65
N THR A 97 3.35 -0.59 1.86
CA THR A 97 2.26 -1.53 2.09
C THR A 97 1.53 -1.27 3.41
N THR A 98 0.21 -1.49 3.41
CA THR A 98 -0.63 -1.45 4.61
C THR A 98 -0.68 -2.81 5.34
N CYS A 99 -0.20 -3.88 4.68
CA CYS A 99 -0.27 -5.22 5.24
C CYS A 99 1.04 -5.58 5.97
N PRO A 100 1.01 -5.82 7.31
CA PRO A 100 2.22 -6.13 8.08
C PRO A 100 2.86 -7.46 7.67
N ILE A 101 2.05 -8.40 7.16
CA ILE A 101 2.55 -9.68 6.63
C ILE A 101 3.33 -9.45 5.34
N CYS A 102 2.80 -8.63 4.43
CA CYS A 102 3.48 -8.32 3.17
C CYS A 102 4.78 -7.56 3.46
N LEU A 103 4.76 -6.60 4.38
CA LEU A 103 5.96 -5.87 4.83
C LEU A 103 7.08 -6.84 5.22
N LYS A 104 6.79 -7.80 6.11
CA LYS A 104 7.80 -8.75 6.60
C LYS A 104 8.37 -9.63 5.47
N ILE A 105 7.50 -10.15 4.60
CA ILE A 105 7.89 -11.05 3.51
C ILE A 105 8.71 -10.31 2.44
N LEU A 106 8.22 -9.15 2.01
CA LEU A 106 8.90 -8.31 1.02
C LEU A 106 10.26 -7.85 1.54
N LYS A 107 10.34 -7.42 2.80
CA LYS A 107 11.58 -6.90 3.37
C LYS A 107 12.64 -7.99 3.62
N ASN A 108 12.23 -9.14 4.13
CA ASN A 108 13.19 -10.16 4.58
C ASN A 108 13.35 -11.29 3.59
N ASP A 109 12.24 -11.86 3.13
CA ASP A 109 12.29 -13.10 2.35
C ASP A 109 12.55 -12.84 0.87
N TYR A 110 12.00 -11.76 0.30
CA TYR A 110 12.34 -11.39 -1.07
C TYR A 110 13.80 -10.94 -1.17
N HIS A 111 14.32 -10.23 -0.17
CA HIS A 111 15.74 -9.87 -0.08
C HIS A 111 16.64 -11.11 -0.13
N ARG A 112 16.30 -12.19 0.60
CA ARG A 112 17.02 -13.48 0.55
C ARG A 112 16.93 -14.18 -0.81
N LEU A 113 15.94 -13.84 -1.63
CA LEU A 113 15.74 -14.37 -2.98
C LEU A 113 16.30 -13.44 -4.07
N GLY A 114 17.02 -12.38 -3.69
CA GLY A 114 17.67 -11.44 -4.60
C GLY A 114 16.87 -10.17 -4.92
N GLY A 115 15.67 -10.01 -4.36
CA GLY A 115 14.87 -8.80 -4.53
C GLY A 115 15.24 -7.72 -3.51
N ASP A 116 15.92 -6.67 -3.96
CA ASP A 116 16.35 -5.57 -3.09
C ASP A 116 15.45 -4.33 -3.25
N PHE A 117 14.54 -4.15 -2.31
CA PHE A 117 13.56 -3.06 -2.32
C PHE A 117 13.52 -2.36 -0.96
N GLU A 118 13.35 -1.04 -0.98
CA GLU A 118 13.03 -0.27 0.21
C GLU A 118 11.56 -0.45 0.54
N VAL A 119 11.25 -1.32 1.52
CA VAL A 119 9.87 -1.62 1.91
C VAL A 119 9.48 -0.85 3.17
N ILE A 120 8.46 -0.01 3.04
CA ILE A 120 8.01 0.96 4.04
C ILE A 120 6.60 0.56 4.51
N ALA A 121 6.39 0.55 5.83
CA ALA A 121 5.06 0.36 6.39
C ALA A 121 4.22 1.64 6.24
N GLN A 122 2.90 1.50 6.07
CA GLN A 122 2.01 2.68 6.04
C GLN A 122 2.18 3.63 7.23
N ALA A 123 2.42 3.09 8.43
CA ALA A 123 2.53 3.88 9.65
C ALA A 123 3.82 4.71 9.65
N ASP A 124 4.94 4.06 9.33
CA ASP A 124 6.25 4.72 9.21
C ASP A 124 6.21 5.80 8.13
N PHE A 125 5.59 5.50 6.98
CA PHE A 125 5.46 6.47 5.89
C PHE A 125 4.65 7.71 6.29
N LEU A 126 3.54 7.52 7.03
CA LEU A 126 2.75 8.65 7.53
C LEU A 126 3.50 9.42 8.60
N ASP A 127 4.21 8.74 9.50
CA ASP A 127 5.01 9.37 10.54
C ASP A 127 6.10 10.26 9.92
N ASP A 128 6.79 9.77 8.89
CA ASP A 128 7.76 10.55 8.12
C ASP A 128 7.10 11.77 7.46
N LEU A 129 5.90 11.64 6.91
CA LEU A 129 5.18 12.77 6.33
C LEU A 129 4.75 13.83 7.36
N ILE A 130 4.45 13.41 8.60
CA ILE A 130 4.10 14.31 9.71
C ILE A 130 5.33 15.09 10.16
N HIS A 131 6.46 14.40 10.34
CA HIS A 131 7.69 15.01 10.82
C HIS A 131 8.36 15.89 9.76
N ASN A 132 8.26 15.55 8.48
CA ASN A 132 8.81 16.33 7.37
C ASN A 132 7.89 17.48 6.88
N GLU A 133 6.97 17.95 7.74
CA GLU A 133 6.02 19.06 7.51
C GLU A 133 5.05 18.94 6.31
N LYS A 134 5.14 17.89 5.47
CA LYS A 134 4.20 17.65 4.36
C LYS A 134 2.76 17.47 4.82
N LEU A 135 2.54 16.95 6.03
CA LEU A 135 1.21 16.80 6.65
C LEU A 135 0.79 17.99 7.53
N GLN A 136 1.68 18.95 7.84
CA GLN A 136 1.31 20.12 8.64
C GLN A 136 0.38 21.09 7.89
N MET A 137 0.34 21.00 6.56
CA MET A 137 -0.63 21.71 5.71
C MET A 137 -2.09 21.31 5.95
N ILE A 138 -2.37 20.22 6.69
CA ILE A 138 -3.74 19.81 7.05
C ILE A 138 -4.23 20.49 8.36
N LYS A 139 -3.34 21.10 9.14
CA LYS A 139 -3.71 21.76 10.42
C LYS A 139 -4.30 23.17 10.26
N THR A 140 -5.24 23.38 9.34
CA THR A 140 -6.08 24.61 9.24
C THR A 140 -7.35 24.24 8.45
N ASN A 141 -8.59 24.13 8.96
CA ASN A 141 -9.36 25.00 9.84
C ASN A 141 -10.31 24.17 10.74
N ASN A 142 -9.94 23.94 12.01
CA ASN A 142 -10.94 23.60 13.04
C ASN A 142 -11.41 24.90 13.69
N SER A 143 -12.21 25.68 12.96
CA SER A 143 -12.98 26.80 13.52
C SER A 143 -14.48 26.51 13.58
N ASP A 144 -14.93 25.30 13.24
CA ASP A 144 -16.34 24.88 13.34
C ASP A 144 -16.56 23.75 14.36
N LEU A 145 -15.76 23.68 15.41
CA LEU A 145 -16.15 23.00 16.67
C LEU A 145 -16.85 24.00 17.60
N GLY A 146 -17.82 24.71 17.04
CA GLY A 146 -18.83 25.45 17.78
C GLY A 146 -19.98 24.53 18.14
N LEU A 147 -20.03 24.14 19.43
CA LEU A 147 -21.25 23.92 20.20
C LEU A 147 -22.38 23.12 19.50
N CYS A 148 -22.35 21.80 19.62
CA CYS A 148 -23.60 21.02 19.77
C CYS A 148 -23.54 20.24 21.08
N HIS A 149 -23.59 21.00 22.17
CA HIS A 149 -23.73 20.47 23.52
C HIS A 149 -24.88 21.19 24.21
N SER A 150 -26.09 21.01 23.68
CA SER A 150 -27.36 21.07 24.42
C SER A 150 -28.52 21.06 23.42
N GLN A 151 -29.12 19.89 23.19
CA GLN A 151 -30.57 19.69 23.09
C GLN A 151 -30.84 18.24 22.70
N VAL A 152 -30.68 17.37 23.71
CA VAL A 152 -31.61 16.26 23.91
C VAL A 152 -32.94 16.90 24.33
N PHE A 153 -34.06 16.36 23.82
CA PHE A 153 -35.47 16.82 23.93
C PHE A 153 -35.96 17.74 22.78
N CYS A 154 -36.35 17.14 21.66
CA CYS A 154 -37.76 16.91 21.31
C CYS A 154 -37.83 16.03 20.05
#